data_AF-A0A4Y2BSL9-F1
#
_entry.id   AF-A0A4Y2BSL9-F1
#
_cell.length_a   1.000
_cell.length_b   1.000
_cell.length_c   1.000
_cell.angle_alpha   90.00
_cell.angle_beta   90.00
_cell.angle_gamma   90.00
#
_symmetry.space_group_name_H-M   'P 1'
#
loop_
_entity.id
_entity.type
_entity.pdbx_description
1 polymer ?
#
loop_
_entity_poly.entity_id
_entity_poly.type
_entity_poly.pdbx_seq_one_letter_code
_entity_poly.pdbx_strand_id
1 'polypeptide(L)'
;MTCLALEAFACHMQKEGHSAAQYYSLQKMVWNATSKILQRKKDDGSFGSVYSTALAVQALMSSNETLEWDPEPSFRFLSSHQQRNGSFGDFLATYQVLPALSGRSLLHLRNTECNPPRVDR
;
A
#
# COMPACT_ATOMS: atom_id res chain seq x y z
N MET A 1 -11.59 3.36 -3.15
CA MET A 1 -12.15 2.01 -3.37
C MET A 1 -11.14 1.04 -3.99
N THR A 2 -10.50 1.35 -5.14
CA THR A 2 -9.56 0.43 -5.82
C THR A 2 -8.36 -0.01 -4.98
N CYS A 3 -7.77 0.87 -4.15
CA CYS A 3 -6.61 0.54 -3.32
C CYS A 3 -6.90 -0.58 -2.31
N LEU A 4 -8.00 -0.48 -1.57
CA LEU A 4 -8.41 -1.52 -0.61
C LEU A 4 -8.79 -2.84 -1.30
N ALA A 5 -9.37 -2.76 -2.51
CA ALA A 5 -9.65 -3.95 -3.29
C ALA A 5 -8.36 -4.65 -3.73
N LEU A 6 -7.32 -3.89 -4.14
CA LEU A 6 -6.01 -4.44 -4.46
C LEU A 6 -5.39 -5.15 -3.26
N GLU A 7 -5.38 -4.52 -2.09
CA GLU A 7 -4.85 -5.16 -0.87
C GLU A 7 -5.63 -6.43 -0.50
N ALA A 8 -6.96 -6.43 -0.65
CA ALA A 8 -7.78 -7.60 -0.40
C ALA A 8 -7.46 -8.75 -1.37
N PHE A 9 -7.28 -8.45 -2.66
CA PHE A 9 -6.89 -9.46 -3.66
C PHE A 9 -5.48 -9.98 -3.42
N ALA A 10 -4.52 -9.10 -3.10
CA ALA A 10 -3.16 -9.49 -2.74
C ALA A 10 -3.11 -10.39 -1.50
N CYS A 11 -3.90 -10.06 -0.47
CA CYS A 11 -4.07 -10.90 0.71
C CYS A 11 -4.70 -12.25 0.37
N HIS A 12 -5.68 -12.26 -0.52
CA HIS A 12 -6.31 -13.50 -0.95
C HIS A 12 -5.35 -14.39 -1.75
N MET A 13 -4.51 -13.83 -2.63
CA MET A 13 -3.47 -14.58 -3.37
C MET A 13 -2.45 -15.25 -2.46
N GLN A 14 -2.31 -14.75 -1.24
CA GLN A 14 -1.37 -15.23 -0.23
C GLN A 14 -1.93 -16.40 0.62
N LYS A 15 -3.18 -16.81 0.40
CA LYS A 15 -3.77 -18.01 1.01
C LYS A 15 -3.37 -19.27 0.25
N GLU A 16 -3.32 -20.41 0.92
CA GLU A 16 -3.13 -21.70 0.27
C GLU A 16 -4.43 -22.24 -0.34
N GLY A 17 -4.32 -23.21 -1.25
CA GLY A 17 -5.47 -23.97 -1.77
C GLY A 17 -6.12 -23.43 -3.04
N HIS A 18 -5.52 -22.47 -3.75
CA HIS A 18 -6.01 -22.04 -5.06
C HIS A 18 -5.74 -23.08 -6.14
N SER A 19 -6.74 -23.33 -6.98
CA SER A 19 -6.50 -23.95 -8.28
C SER A 19 -5.75 -22.98 -9.21
N ALA A 20 -5.10 -23.52 -10.25
CA ALA A 20 -4.41 -22.70 -11.25
C ALA A 20 -5.33 -21.65 -11.90
N ALA A 21 -6.61 -22.00 -12.14
CA ALA A 21 -7.59 -21.08 -12.72
C ALA A 21 -7.95 -19.93 -11.76
N GLN A 22 -8.09 -20.23 -10.46
CA GLN A 22 -8.33 -19.20 -9.44
C GLN A 22 -7.14 -18.26 -9.31
N TYR A 23 -5.92 -18.81 -9.26
CA TYR A 23 -4.70 -18.02 -9.18
C TYR A 23 -4.57 -17.06 -10.37
N TYR A 24 -4.77 -17.54 -11.60
CA TYR A 24 -4.74 -16.70 -12.80
C TYR A 24 -5.80 -15.60 -12.79
N SER A 25 -7.02 -15.92 -12.33
CA SER A 25 -8.10 -14.94 -12.18
C SER A 25 -7.74 -13.83 -11.18
N LEU A 26 -7.18 -14.20 -10.03
CA LEU A 26 -6.75 -13.26 -8.99
C LEU A 26 -5.60 -12.38 -9.47
N GLN A 27 -4.58 -12.96 -10.10
CA GLN A 27 -3.47 -12.22 -10.68
C GLN A 27 -3.97 -11.18 -11.68
N LYS A 28 -4.93 -11.54 -12.55
CA LYS A 28 -5.55 -10.59 -13.47
C LYS A 28 -6.28 -9.45 -12.74
N MET A 29 -6.94 -9.73 -11.61
CA MET A 29 -7.57 -8.68 -10.79
C MET A 29 -6.54 -7.74 -10.15
N VAL A 30 -5.46 -8.29 -9.59
CA VAL A 30 -4.35 -7.54 -8.98
C VAL A 30 -3.69 -6.65 -10.04
N TRP A 31 -3.33 -7.20 -11.20
CA TRP A 31 -2.78 -6.43 -12.33
C TRP A 31 -3.67 -5.27 -12.76
N ASN A 32 -4.97 -5.53 -12.97
CA ASN A 32 -5.93 -4.52 -13.40
C ASN A 32 -6.11 -3.40 -12.36
N ALA A 33 -6.16 -3.77 -11.07
CA ALA A 33 -6.29 -2.79 -9.99
C ALA A 33 -5.01 -1.95 -9.85
N THR A 34 -3.83 -2.58 -9.91
CA THR A 34 -2.52 -1.90 -9.90
C THR A 34 -2.43 -0.90 -11.05
N SER A 35 -2.76 -1.34 -12.27
CA SER A 35 -2.76 -0.47 -13.46
C SER A 35 -3.70 0.73 -13.31
N LYS A 36 -4.92 0.51 -12.81
CA LYS A 36 -5.90 1.60 -12.57
C LYS A 36 -5.46 2.59 -11.49
N ILE A 37 -4.69 2.13 -10.50
CA ILE A 37 -4.13 3.01 -9.46
C ILE A 37 -3.01 3.85 -10.07
N LEU A 38 -2.06 3.23 -10.78
CA LEU A 38 -0.92 3.92 -11.40
C LEU A 38 -1.36 4.99 -12.41
N GLN A 39 -2.43 4.74 -13.18
CA GLN A 39 -3.01 5.73 -14.10
C GLN A 39 -3.51 7.01 -13.41
N ARG A 40 -3.69 7.01 -12.08
CA ARG A 40 -4.13 8.18 -11.30
C ARG A 40 -2.99 8.91 -10.62
N LYS A 41 -1.74 8.44 -10.78
CA LYS A 41 -0.56 9.14 -10.28
C LYS A 41 -0.48 10.51 -10.98
N LYS A 42 -0.29 11.55 -10.19
CA LYS A 42 -0.08 12.93 -10.66
C LYS A 42 1.41 13.23 -10.80
N ASP A 43 1.73 14.31 -11.48
CA ASP A 43 3.12 14.76 -11.70
C ASP A 43 3.87 15.05 -10.39
N ASP A 44 3.16 15.46 -9.35
CA ASP A 44 3.71 15.68 -8.00
C ASP A 44 3.99 14.38 -7.22
N GLY A 45 3.73 13.22 -7.83
CA GLY A 45 3.88 11.90 -7.22
C GLY A 45 2.68 11.46 -6.36
N SER A 46 1.67 12.32 -6.18
CA SER A 46 0.47 12.00 -5.40
C SER A 46 -0.56 11.21 -6.19
N PHE A 47 -1.56 10.69 -5.47
CA PHE A 47 -2.76 10.06 -6.05
C PHE A 47 -4.02 10.87 -5.70
N GLY A 48 -3.89 12.20 -5.58
CA GLY A 48 -5.02 13.11 -5.33
C GLY A 48 -4.89 13.92 -4.05
N SER A 49 -4.78 13.25 -2.91
CA SER A 49 -4.64 13.84 -1.56
C SER A 49 -3.65 13.02 -0.72
N VAL A 50 -3.27 13.52 0.45
CA VAL A 50 -2.44 12.78 1.42
C VAL A 50 -3.04 11.41 1.75
N TYR A 51 -4.34 11.37 2.05
CA TYR A 51 -5.07 10.14 2.35
C TYR A 51 -5.08 9.14 1.18
N SER A 52 -5.43 9.59 -0.03
CA SER A 52 -5.48 8.68 -1.19
C SER A 52 -4.10 8.24 -1.64
N THR A 53 -3.08 9.08 -1.47
CA THR A 53 -1.68 8.75 -1.75
C THR A 53 -1.17 7.68 -0.79
N ALA A 54 -1.45 7.82 0.51
CA ALA A 54 -1.07 6.82 1.51
C ALA A 54 -1.69 5.45 1.20
N LEU A 55 -2.99 5.40 0.89
CA LEU A 55 -3.66 4.15 0.50
C LEU A 55 -3.13 3.57 -0.81
N ALA A 56 -2.80 4.41 -1.79
CA ALA A 56 -2.22 3.94 -3.05
C ALA A 56 -0.82 3.34 -2.84
N VAL A 57 0.04 4.01 -2.06
CA VAL A 57 1.37 3.51 -1.70
C VAL A 57 1.28 2.15 -1.00
N GLN A 58 0.43 2.02 0.02
CA GLN A 58 0.20 0.73 0.70
C GLN A 58 -0.28 -0.36 -0.27
N ALA A 59 -1.26 -0.05 -1.12
CA ALA A 59 -1.81 -1.00 -2.07
C ALA A 59 -0.79 -1.44 -3.14
N LEU A 60 0.01 -0.51 -3.66
CA LEU A 60 1.05 -0.83 -4.65
C LEU A 60 2.18 -1.65 -4.03
N MET A 61 2.57 -1.40 -2.78
CA MET A 61 3.52 -2.27 -2.05
C MET A 61 2.94 -3.65 -1.73
N SER A 62 1.61 -3.79 -1.70
CA SER A 62 0.96 -5.09 -1.47
C SER A 62 0.94 -5.97 -2.72
N SER A 63 1.08 -5.39 -3.92
CA SER A 63 1.09 -6.17 -5.16
C SER A 63 2.51 -6.65 -5.46
N ASN A 64 2.62 -7.89 -5.92
CA ASN A 64 3.90 -8.47 -6.38
C ASN A 64 4.03 -8.32 -7.92
N GLU A 65 3.40 -7.29 -8.48
CA GLU A 65 3.34 -7.09 -9.93
C GLU A 65 4.59 -6.36 -10.42
N THR A 66 5.11 -6.75 -11.59
CA THR A 66 6.32 -6.16 -12.19
C THR A 66 6.04 -4.84 -12.91
N LEU A 67 4.98 -4.13 -12.55
CA LEU A 67 4.70 -2.81 -13.12
C LEU A 67 5.74 -1.84 -12.56
N GLU A 68 6.47 -1.15 -13.44
CA GLU A 68 7.47 -0.14 -13.05
C GLU A 68 6.77 1.02 -12.33
N TRP A 69 6.73 0.94 -11.01
CA TRP A 69 6.30 2.03 -10.14
C TRP A 69 7.50 2.53 -9.35
N ASP A 70 7.89 3.77 -9.61
CA ASP A 70 8.82 4.50 -8.75
C ASP A 70 8.06 5.07 -7.53
N PRO A 71 8.34 4.56 -6.31
CA PRO A 71 7.68 5.02 -5.09
C PRO A 71 8.20 6.37 -4.60
N GLU A 72 9.44 6.75 -4.94
CA GLU A 72 10.15 7.89 -4.35
C GLU A 72 9.34 9.21 -4.43
N PRO A 73 8.73 9.59 -5.58
CA PRO A 73 7.88 10.78 -5.65
C PRO A 73 6.70 10.75 -4.67
N SER A 74 6.07 9.59 -4.49
CA SER A 74 4.94 9.44 -3.58
C SER A 74 5.36 9.53 -2.11
N PHE A 75 6.52 8.96 -1.75
CA PHE A 75 7.08 9.10 -0.40
C PHE A 75 7.50 10.53 -0.09
N ARG A 76 8.10 11.25 -1.05
CA ARG A 76 8.41 12.68 -0.91
C ARG A 76 7.15 13.52 -0.75
N PHE A 77 6.10 13.26 -1.53
CA PHE A 77 4.82 13.94 -1.38
C PHE A 77 4.23 13.72 0.01
N LEU A 78 4.22 12.49 0.52
CA LEU A 78 3.71 12.21 1.86
C LEU A 78 4.55 12.93 2.93
N SER A 79 5.87 12.83 2.86
CA SER A 79 6.79 13.43 3.83
C SER A 79 6.69 14.95 3.87
N SER A 80 6.47 15.62 2.73
CA SER A 80 6.31 17.08 2.67
C SER A 80 5.01 17.59 3.30
N HIS A 81 4.03 16.71 3.54
CA HIS A 81 2.77 17.04 4.19
C HIS A 81 2.77 16.79 5.71
N GLN A 82 3.91 16.37 6.28
CA GLN A 82 4.03 16.26 7.73
C GLN A 82 4.01 17.65 8.37
N GLN A 83 3.11 17.83 9.33
CA GLN A 83 2.99 19.06 10.10
C GLN A 83 4.03 19.12 11.22
N ARG A 84 4.21 20.30 11.83
CA ARG A 84 5.16 20.51 12.94
C ARG A 84 4.93 19.59 14.14
N ASN A 85 3.69 19.15 14.36
CA ASN A 85 3.33 18.21 15.43
C ASN A 85 3.51 16.73 15.01
N GLY A 86 4.05 16.46 13.83
CA GLY A 86 4.25 15.12 13.28
C GLY A 86 3.02 14.49 12.60
N SER A 87 1.84 15.13 12.68
CA SER A 87 0.61 14.65 12.06
C SER A 87 0.55 14.98 10.56
N PHE A 88 -0.43 14.39 9.87
CA PHE A 88 -0.66 14.59 8.44
C PHE A 88 -2.03 15.23 8.15
N GLY A 89 -2.50 16.12 9.02
CA GLY A 89 -3.81 16.79 8.90
C GLY A 89 -4.78 16.33 9.97
N ASP A 90 -5.33 15.12 9.81
CA ASP A 90 -6.26 14.51 10.74
C ASP A 90 -5.77 13.12 11.18
N PHE A 91 -6.51 12.53 12.12
CA PHE A 91 -6.19 11.21 12.67
C PHE A 91 -6.15 10.12 11.59
N LEU A 92 -7.13 10.12 10.68
CA LEU A 92 -7.25 9.08 9.66
C LEU A 92 -6.13 9.19 8.61
N ALA A 93 -5.80 10.40 8.17
CA ALA A 93 -4.65 10.66 7.31
C ALA A 93 -3.36 10.21 8.00
N THR A 94 -3.16 10.59 9.25
CA THR A 94 -1.97 10.18 10.03
C THR A 94 -1.89 8.65 10.15
N TYR A 95 -2.99 7.98 10.50
CA TYR A 95 -3.06 6.53 10.61
C TYR A 95 -2.69 5.81 9.30
N GLN A 96 -3.13 6.32 8.15
CA GLN A 96 -2.83 5.70 6.86
C GLN A 96 -1.43 6.01 6.34
N VAL A 97 -0.88 7.19 6.67
CA VAL A 97 0.45 7.59 6.19
C VAL A 97 1.56 6.83 6.91
N LEU A 98 1.41 6.58 8.21
CA LEU A 98 2.48 5.95 9.01
C LEU A 98 2.92 4.57 8.47
N PRO A 99 2.01 3.61 8.16
CA PRO A 99 2.40 2.36 7.52
C PRO A 99 3.11 2.59 6.19
N ALA A 100 2.57 3.47 5.34
CA ALA A 100 3.13 3.77 4.04
C ALA A 100 4.60 4.24 4.15
N LEU A 101 4.88 5.24 5.00
CA LEU A 101 6.23 5.76 5.22
C LEU A 101 7.18 4.75 5.87
N SER A 102 6.66 3.76 6.59
CA SER A 102 7.45 2.65 7.14
C SER A 102 7.74 1.53 6.14
N GLY A 103 7.34 1.70 4.86
CA GLY A 103 7.46 0.66 3.84
C GLY A 103 6.50 -0.52 4.08
N ARG A 104 5.39 -0.27 4.77
CA ARG A 104 4.40 -1.29 5.14
C ARG A 104 3.02 -0.99 4.56
N SER A 105 2.22 -2.04 4.48
CA SER A 105 0.84 -2.04 3.98
C SER A 105 -0.03 -2.92 4.87
N LEU A 106 -1.35 -2.91 4.70
CA LEU A 106 -2.23 -3.76 5.48
C LEU A 106 -1.94 -5.26 5.29
N LEU A 107 -1.36 -5.64 4.15
CA LEU A 107 -0.93 -7.02 3.88
C LEU A 107 0.08 -7.55 4.92
N HIS A 108 0.89 -6.66 5.51
CA HIS A 108 1.88 -7.03 6.51
C HIS A 108 1.24 -7.55 7.81
N LEU A 109 0.00 -7.16 8.10
CA LEU A 109 -0.73 -7.64 9.29
C LEU A 109 -0.91 -9.16 9.31
N ARG A 110 -0.90 -9.82 8.16
CA ARG A 110 -0.97 -11.29 8.06
C ARG A 110 0.16 -11.99 8.83
N ASN A 111 1.34 -11.39 8.83
CA ASN A 111 2.57 -11.97 9.37
C ASN A 111 3.16 -11.12 10.51
N THR A 112 2.38 -10.21 11.11
CA THR A 112 2.88 -9.35 12.19
C THR A 112 3.02 -10.14 13.48
N GLU A 113 4.24 -10.17 14.03
CA GLU A 113 4.50 -10.65 15.39
C GLU A 113 4.24 -9.53 16.40
N CYS A 114 3.19 -9.68 17.22
CA CYS A 114 2.84 -8.68 18.25
C CYS A 114 3.75 -8.73 19.49
N ASN A 115 4.64 -9.71 19.57
CA ASN A 115 5.60 -9.87 20.66
C ASN A 115 6.96 -10.30 20.10
N PRO A 116 7.66 -9.41 19.38
CA PRO A 116 8.97 -9.75 18.83
C PRO A 116 9.94 -10.08 19.98
N PRO A 117 10.90 -10.99 19.76
CA PRO A 117 11.91 -11.29 20.76
C PRO A 117 12.62 -10.00 21.19
N ARG A 118 12.79 -9.83 22.51
CA ARG A 118 13.54 -8.68 23.05
C ARG A 118 14.96 -8.74 22.51
N VAL A 119 15.32 -7.75 21.71
CA VAL A 119 16.72 -7.52 21.34
C VAL A 119 17.33 -6.77 22.50
N ASP A 120 17.93 -7.50 23.44
CA ASP A 120 18.75 -6.90 24.48
C ASP A 120 19.92 -6.16 23.79
N ARG A 121 19.93 -4.83 23.88
CA ARG A 121 21.01 -3.95 23.43
C ARG A 121 21.90 -3.57 24.60
#